data_AF-A0A8T5FZT0-F1
#
_entry.id   AF-A0A8T5FZT0-F1
#
_cell.length_a   1.000
_cell.length_b   1.000
_cell.length_c   1.000
_cell.angle_alpha   90.00
_cell.angle_beta   90.00
_cell.angle_gamma   90.00
#
_symmetry.space_group_name_H-M   'P 1'
#
loop_
_entity.id
_entity.type
_entity.pdbx_description
1 polymer ?
#
loop_
_entity_poly.entity_id
_entity_poly.type
_entity_poly.pdbx_seq_one_letter_code
_entity_poly.pdbx_strand_id
1 'polypeptide(L)' 'MDEYQLKTKTKLKLTGLNLWFSNINVNIAFKEELLKSPKDIDDANHLRVVYNELIKDNEITEVKNMIKRLRL' A
#
# COMPACT_ATOMS: atom_id res chain seq x y z
N MET A 1 5.46 -14.39 -20.94
CA MET A 1 4.73 -13.31 -20.24
C MET A 1 3.84 -13.87 -19.14
N ASP A 2 3.19 -15.03 -19.35
CA ASP A 2 2.31 -15.65 -18.35
C ASP A 2 3.03 -16.30 -17.15
N GLU A 3 4.22 -16.87 -17.35
CA GLU A 3 4.93 -17.61 -16.28
C GLU A 3 5.51 -16.72 -15.17
N TYR A 4 5.89 -15.48 -15.49
CA TYR A 4 6.45 -14.55 -14.49
C TYR A 4 5.37 -14.04 -13.53
N GLN A 5 4.14 -13.89 -14.03
CA GLN A 5 2.96 -13.55 -13.23
C GLN A 5 2.47 -14.73 -12.36
N LEU A 6 2.81 -15.97 -12.71
CA LEU A 6 2.51 -17.16 -11.91
C LEU A 6 3.52 -17.35 -10.76
N LYS A 7 4.80 -17.04 -10.98
CA LYS A 7 5.87 -17.25 -9.96
C LYS A 7 5.87 -16.27 -8.79
N THR A 8 5.27 -15.09 -8.93
CA THR A 8 5.35 -14.00 -7.94
C THR A 8 4.08 -13.83 -7.08
N LYS A 9 3.11 -14.75 -7.18
CA LYS A 9 1.83 -14.65 -6.47
C LYS A 9 1.85 -15.38 -5.12
N THR A 10 2.04 -14.63 -4.03
CA THR A 10 1.70 -15.09 -2.68
C THR A 10 0.22 -14.78 -2.41
N LYS A 11 -0.64 -15.78 -2.58
CA LYS A 11 -2.09 -15.67 -2.38
C LYS A 11 -2.44 -16.13 -0.96
N LEU A 12 -2.93 -15.24 -0.10
CA LEU A 12 -3.63 -15.66 1.12
C LEU A 12 -5.13 -15.68 0.84
N LYS A 13 -5.70 -16.88 0.85
CA LYS A 13 -7.15 -17.09 0.91
C LYS A 13 -7.57 -16.68 2.32
N LEU A 14 -8.27 -15.57 2.51
CA LEU A 14 -9.22 -15.32 3.61
C LEU A 14 -9.82 -13.93 3.39
N THR A 15 -11.15 -13.87 3.34
CA THR A 15 -12.01 -12.72 2.98
C THR A 15 -12.11 -12.49 1.47
N GLY A 16 -13.33 -12.47 0.93
CA GLY A 16 -13.65 -12.26 -0.50
C GLY A 16 -13.34 -10.84 -1.01
N LEU A 17 -12.34 -10.19 -0.41
CA LEU A 17 -11.75 -8.94 -0.86
C LEU A 17 -10.53 -9.30 -1.71
N ASN A 18 -10.48 -8.84 -2.96
CA ASN A 18 -9.27 -8.88 -3.78
C ASN A 18 -8.23 -7.88 -3.22
N LEU A 19 -7.77 -8.12 -2.00
CA LEU A 19 -6.67 -7.40 -1.37
C LEU A 19 -5.38 -8.06 -1.82
N TRP A 20 -4.90 -7.57 -2.96
CA TRP A 20 -3.49 -7.68 -3.31
C TRP A 20 -2.72 -7.04 -2.15
N PHE A 21 -1.81 -7.79 -1.51
CA PHE A 21 -0.92 -7.20 -0.51
C PHE A 21 -0.30 -5.99 -1.16
N SER A 22 -0.70 -4.86 -0.59
CA SER A 22 -0.67 -3.62 -1.28
C SER A 22 0.78 -3.18 -1.36
N ASN A 23 1.21 -2.79 -2.55
CA ASN A 23 2.49 -2.17 -2.81
C ASN A 23 2.85 -1.28 -1.61
N ILE A 24 4.08 -1.33 -1.09
CA ILE A 24 4.49 -0.61 0.14
C ILE A 24 3.99 0.84 0.13
N ASN A 25 3.93 1.44 -1.06
CA ASN A 25 3.32 2.72 -1.38
C ASN A 25 1.85 2.87 -0.89
N VAL A 26 1.00 1.89 -1.19
CA VAL A 26 -0.40 1.86 -0.75
C VAL A 26 -0.49 1.75 0.77
N ASN A 27 0.38 0.95 1.40
CA ASN A 27 0.37 0.79 2.86
C ASN A 27 0.70 2.12 3.57
N ILE A 28 1.73 2.81 3.08
CA ILE A 28 2.10 4.17 3.51
C ILE A 28 0.92 5.13 3.29
N ALA A 29 0.32 5.13 2.10
CA ALA A 29 -0.83 5.99 1.78
C ALA A 29 -2.03 5.77 2.70
N PHE A 30 -2.34 4.51 3.05
CA PHE A 30 -3.44 4.17 3.95
C PHE A 30 -3.17 4.60 5.38
N LYS A 31 -1.94 4.37 5.88
CA LYS A 31 -1.55 4.79 7.22
C LYS A 31 -1.58 6.31 7.39
N GLU A 32 -1.07 7.03 6.39
CA GLU A 32 -1.02 8.51 6.39
C GLU A 32 -2.39 9.17 6.13
N GLU A 33 -3.26 8.59 5.27
CA GLU A 33 -4.49 9.27 4.83
C GLU A 33 -5.79 8.69 5.41
N LEU A 34 -5.83 7.39 5.73
CA LEU A 34 -7.03 6.76 6.27
C LEU A 34 -6.97 6.60 7.79
N LEU A 35 -5.91 5.96 8.30
CA LEU A 35 -5.82 5.57 9.72
C LEU A 35 -5.42 6.75 10.61
N LYS A 36 -4.38 7.50 10.23
CA LYS A 36 -3.94 8.74 10.90
C LYS A 36 -3.66 8.62 12.40
N SER A 37 -3.56 7.41 12.95
CA SER A 37 -3.16 7.26 14.35
C SER A 37 -1.68 7.61 14.51
N PRO A 38 -1.23 8.07 15.68
CA PRO A 38 0.18 8.36 15.92
C PRO A 38 1.10 7.17 15.63
N LYS A 39 0.65 5.96 15.99
CA LYS A 39 1.36 4.71 15.70
C LYS A 39 1.44 4.42 14.20
N ASP A 40 0.36 4.67 13.46
CA ASP A 40 0.32 4.42 12.02
C ASP A 40 1.20 5.40 11.24
N ILE A 41 1.27 6.66 11.69
CA ILE A 41 2.16 7.67 11.10
C ILE A 41 3.62 7.27 11.31
N ASP A 42 3.98 6.83 12.51
CA ASP A 42 5.34 6.33 12.80
C ASP A 42 5.70 5.11 11.96
N ASP A 43 4.77 4.16 11.83
CA ASP A 43 4.96 3.00 10.96
C ASP A 43 5.14 3.42 9.48
N ALA A 44 4.38 4.41 8.99
CA ALA A 44 4.51 4.91 7.63
C ALA A 44 5.88 5.55 7.39
N ASN A 45 6.36 6.33 8.36
CA ASN A 45 7.70 6.91 8.34
C ASN A 45 8.78 5.83 8.37
N HIS A 46 8.60 4.80 9.20
CA HIS A 46 9.53 3.67 9.25
C HIS A 46 9.59 2.94 7.90
N LEU A 47 8.43 2.68 7.29
CA LEU A 47 8.36 2.08 5.95
C LEU A 47 9.06 2.96 4.91
N ARG A 48 8.86 4.29 4.95
CA ARG A 48 9.57 5.27 4.10
C ARG A 48 11.09 5.16 4.18
N VAL A 49 11.63 4.94 5.37
CA VAL A 49 13.08 4.81 5.58
C VAL A 49 13.58 3.45 5.13
N VAL A 50 12.92 2.36 5.56
CA VAL A 50 13.39 0.99 5.30
C VAL A 50 13.30 0.63 3.82
N TYR A 51 12.25 1.10 3.14
CA TYR A 51 11.97 0.75 1.76
C TYR A 51 12.19 1.93 0.79
N ASN A 52 13.00 2.91 1.15
CA ASN A 52 13.19 4.15 0.39
C ASN A 52 13.48 3.92 -1.11
N GLU A 53 14.23 2.87 -1.46
CA GLU A 53 14.57 2.53 -2.85
C GLU A 53 13.44 1.82 -3.62
N LEU A 54 12.48 1.25 -2.90
CA LEU A 54 11.33 0.52 -3.45
C LEU A 54 10.06 1.37 -3.46
N ILE A 55 10.08 2.48 -2.74
CA ILE A 55 8.94 3.38 -2.61
C ILE A 55 8.90 4.33 -3.81
N LYS A 56 7.68 4.60 -4.28
CA LYS A 56 7.43 5.61 -5.30
C LYS A 56 6.39 6.59 -4.78
N ASP A 57 6.82 7.79 -4.44
CA ASP A 57 5.94 8.85 -3.92
C ASP A 57 4.79 9.19 -4.87
N ASN A 58 4.99 9.04 -6.19
CA ASN A 58 3.92 9.22 -7.18
C ASN A 58 2.78 8.22 -6.97
N GLU A 59 3.10 6.94 -6.79
CA GLU A 59 2.09 5.90 -6.55
C GLU A 59 1.41 6.08 -5.18
N ILE A 60 2.16 6.49 -4.15
CA ILE A 60 1.59 6.87 -2.84
C ILE A 60 0.54 7.97 -3.03
N THR A 61 0.88 9.00 -3.79
CA THR A 61 0.03 10.17 -3.99
C THR A 61 -1.24 9.83 -4.77
N GLU A 62 -1.14 9.03 -5.84
CA GLU A 62 -2.30 8.54 -6.58
C GLU A 62 -3.25 7.75 -5.66
N VAL A 63 -2.69 6.87 -4.84
CA VAL A 63 -3.49 6.07 -3.90
C VAL A 63 -4.16 6.94 -2.84
N LYS A 64 -3.45 7.93 -2.27
CA LYS A 64 -4.07 8.90 -1.35
C LYS A 64 -5.25 9.63 -2.00
N ASN A 65 -5.10 10.04 -3.26
CA ASN A 65 -6.17 10.69 -4.01
C ASN A 65 -7.36 9.76 -4.28
N MET A 66 -7.11 8.47 -4.57
CA MET A 66 -8.16 7.46 -4.68
C MET A 66 -8.90 7.27 -3.35
N ILE A 67 -8.18 7.17 -2.24
CA ILE A 67 -8.76 7.06 -0.88
C ILE A 67 -9.66 8.27 -0.59
N LYS A 68 -9.20 9.49 -0.91
CA LYS A 68 -10.01 10.70 -0.76
C LYS A 68 -11.28 10.68 -1.61
N ARG A 69 -11.19 10.23 -2.86
CA ARG A 69 -12.33 10.14 -3.79
C ARG A 69 -13.37 9.10 -3.37
N LEU A 70 -12.94 7.96 -2.83
CA LEU A 70 -13.84 6.90 -2.35
C LEU A 70 -14.52 7.21 -1.02
N ARG A 71 -14.03 8.24 -0.30
CA ARG A 71 -14.58 8.68 0.99
C ARG A 71 -15.62 9.81 0.82
N LEU A 72 -15.86 10.26 -0.41
CA LEU A 72 -16.92 11.18 -0.84
C LEU A 72 -18.07 10.37 -1.46
#